data_AF-A0A2N9LK20-F1
#
_entry.id   AF-A0A2N9LK20-F1
#
_cell.length_a   1.000
_cell.length_b   1.000
_cell.length_c   1.000
_cell.angle_alpha   90.00
_cell.angle_beta   90.00
_cell.angle_gamma   90.00
#
_symmetry.space_group_name_H-M   'P 1'
#
loop_
_entity.id
_entity.type
_entity.pdbx_description
1 polymer ?
#
loop_
_entity_poly.entity_id
_entity_poly.type
_entity_poly.pdbx_seq_one_letter_code
_entity_poly.pdbx_strand_id
1 'polypeptide(L)'
;MKRLIQIGTMLSLFAIAFAAAAFAAPRHPNIASLSKNSREIFLTAMQWGDESYDSQAKLCRMPTSPQYAEAHLPAHLAVRESSWYAVGLLLRDGSGDRQRAAQILDTVLNAQYHEPGKPWDGTFRRTPTEPEPGTNAEMWRAYDPNWREFIGTTFALILTEYPDRISPELRQRMIDAIDYAIAGEMKQGRLAPTYTNISLMYGFLWDFAAVRGGKPEWTAQAEQWQTTTYDLYKQHDAFWEYNSPTYSGVDIYGLALWRDNGFTPLMRKRGEEMEAGLWRATADLYNASLRNISGPFDRAYGMDMQSYVSVMGLWLRTILDSDHAPLCNFDPPVDHVPDLWFAPLIVVLDTKIPPDAIAKFSHFPGPHRVHRPIADQRVATAWLDKDVIYGGEITGHSRDVDARSQFHPVTVQWQAPNGKIGWIQLTRCPPIDASADKSGITISAAGDVSFRLSAPNVASAQVTGDQWSLPGLIVRVKSDAHSFTSAQHGPFLDVEYKGITRMTLTMARPGE
;
A
#
# COMPACT_ATOMS: atom_id res chain seq x y z
N MET A 1 3.31 -40.61 72.64
CA MET A 1 2.02 -40.21 72.02
C MET A 1 2.07 -38.74 71.65
N LYS A 2 1.69 -38.39 70.40
CA LYS A 2 1.50 -37.05 69.80
C LYS A 2 2.78 -36.22 69.54
N ARG A 3 3.45 -36.39 68.39
CA ARG A 3 3.26 -35.68 67.09
C ARG A 3 3.30 -34.14 67.18
N LEU A 4 4.49 -33.56 66.96
CA LEU A 4 4.65 -32.20 66.44
C LEU A 4 4.45 -32.26 64.91
N ILE A 5 3.63 -31.35 64.39
CA ILE A 5 3.48 -31.06 62.97
C ILE A 5 4.41 -29.88 62.67
N GLN A 6 5.51 -30.13 61.96
CA GLN A 6 6.28 -29.06 61.31
C GLN A 6 5.77 -28.91 59.88
N ILE A 7 5.18 -27.75 59.59
CA ILE A 7 4.86 -27.31 58.24
C ILE A 7 6.17 -26.76 57.66
N GLY A 8 6.82 -27.53 56.79
CA GLY A 8 7.95 -27.09 55.99
C GLY A 8 7.45 -26.54 54.66
N THR A 9 7.52 -25.23 54.48
CA THR A 9 7.24 -24.55 53.22
C THR A 9 8.37 -24.83 52.22
N MET A 10 8.12 -25.71 51.24
CA MET A 10 9.02 -25.92 50.10
C MET A 10 8.78 -24.82 49.07
N LEU A 11 9.63 -23.78 49.07
CA LEU A 11 9.74 -22.87 47.93
C LEU A 11 10.46 -23.61 46.80
N SER A 12 9.70 -24.01 45.78
CA SER A 12 10.24 -24.50 44.51
C SER A 12 10.59 -23.31 43.64
N LEU A 13 11.87 -22.97 43.55
CA LEU A 13 12.40 -22.02 42.57
C LEU A 13 12.29 -22.65 41.17
N PHE A 14 11.24 -22.29 40.42
CA PHE A 14 11.20 -22.49 38.98
C PHE A 14 12.17 -21.48 38.34
N ALA A 15 13.38 -21.93 38.05
CA ALA A 15 14.27 -21.23 37.15
C ALA A 15 13.73 -21.39 35.72
N ILE A 16 12.94 -20.42 35.26
CA ILE A 16 12.59 -20.29 33.85
C ILE A 16 13.87 -19.86 33.13
N ALA A 17 14.55 -20.83 32.52
CA ALA A 17 15.65 -20.55 31.61
C ALA A 17 15.07 -19.87 30.36
N PHE A 18 15.18 -18.54 30.28
CA PHE A 18 15.00 -17.82 29.03
C PHE A 18 16.13 -18.28 28.09
N ALA A 19 15.80 -19.12 27.11
CA ALA A 19 16.67 -19.32 25.98
C ALA A 19 16.82 -17.95 25.31
N ALA A 20 18.03 -17.38 25.32
CA ALA A 20 18.32 -16.19 24.55
C ALA A 20 17.94 -16.48 23.09
N ALA A 21 16.96 -15.75 22.55
CA ALA A 21 16.57 -15.90 21.17
C ALA A 21 17.81 -15.67 20.30
N ALA A 22 18.31 -16.74 19.66
CA ALA A 22 19.39 -16.62 18.70
C ALA A 22 18.84 -15.82 17.52
N PHE A 23 19.25 -14.56 17.45
CA PHE A 23 18.82 -13.67 16.39
C PHE A 23 19.41 -14.11 15.07
N ALA A 24 18.60 -14.07 14.00
CA ALA A 24 19.14 -14.26 12.65
C ALA A 24 20.24 -13.23 12.41
N ALA A 25 21.38 -13.69 11.87
CA ALA A 25 22.44 -12.78 11.49
C ALA A 25 21.94 -11.84 10.38
N PRO A 26 22.31 -10.55 10.40
CA PRO A 26 21.99 -9.62 9.33
C PRO A 26 22.44 -10.17 7.97
N ARG A 27 21.61 -10.02 6.92
CA ARG A 27 21.95 -10.52 5.57
C ARG A 27 22.90 -9.59 4.82
N HIS A 28 22.91 -8.30 5.19
CA HIS A 28 23.76 -7.26 4.59
C HIS A 28 23.64 -7.20 3.05
N PRO A 29 22.42 -7.11 2.47
CA PRO A 29 22.30 -6.88 1.04
C PRO A 29 23.07 -5.60 0.65
N ASN A 30 23.70 -5.62 -0.53
CA ASN A 30 24.47 -4.51 -1.05
C ASN A 30 24.25 -4.38 -2.56
N ILE A 31 24.68 -3.28 -3.15
CA ILE A 31 24.43 -2.99 -4.57
C ILE A 31 24.91 -4.11 -5.49
N ALA A 32 26.04 -4.76 -5.18
CA ALA A 32 26.60 -5.81 -6.00
C ALA A 32 25.82 -7.14 -5.92
N SER A 33 25.04 -7.36 -4.86
CA SER A 33 24.19 -8.55 -4.70
C SER A 33 22.81 -8.38 -5.34
N LEU A 34 22.42 -7.17 -5.74
CA LEU A 34 21.11 -6.92 -6.35
C LEU A 34 21.05 -7.45 -7.79
N SER A 35 19.87 -7.98 -8.17
CA SER A 35 19.58 -8.28 -9.58
C SER A 35 19.70 -7.02 -10.45
N LYS A 36 19.84 -7.19 -11.77
CA LYS A 36 19.90 -6.05 -12.71
C LYS A 36 18.72 -5.08 -12.47
N ASN A 37 17.51 -5.62 -12.43
CA ASN A 37 16.27 -4.86 -12.30
C ASN A 37 16.15 -4.19 -10.93
N SER A 38 16.41 -4.92 -9.84
CA SER A 38 16.44 -4.37 -8.47
C SER A 38 17.47 -3.24 -8.34
N ARG A 39 18.66 -3.41 -8.92
CA ARG A 39 19.72 -2.39 -8.89
C ARG A 39 19.32 -1.15 -9.67
N GLU A 40 18.71 -1.28 -10.84
CA GLU A 40 18.26 -0.13 -11.64
C GLU A 40 17.22 0.71 -10.87
N ILE A 41 16.15 0.10 -10.36
CA ILE A 41 15.12 0.84 -9.63
C ILE A 41 15.66 1.43 -8.32
N PHE A 42 16.55 0.70 -7.63
CA PHE A 42 17.26 1.21 -6.46
C PHE A 42 18.07 2.46 -6.78
N LEU A 43 18.88 2.43 -7.84
CA LEU A 43 19.72 3.56 -8.23
C LEU A 43 18.88 4.77 -8.68
N THR A 44 17.75 4.54 -9.38
CA THR A 44 16.78 5.59 -9.67
C THR A 44 16.26 6.22 -8.38
N ALA A 45 15.78 5.43 -7.41
CA ALA A 45 15.31 5.95 -6.13
C ALA A 45 16.40 6.73 -5.36
N MET A 46 17.65 6.25 -5.39
CA MET A 46 18.78 6.93 -4.77
C MET A 46 19.10 8.27 -5.43
N GLN A 47 19.03 8.36 -6.77
CA GLN A 47 19.23 9.62 -7.48
C GLN A 47 18.21 10.68 -7.03
N TRP A 48 16.92 10.32 -7.03
CA TRP A 48 15.85 11.24 -6.58
C TRP A 48 16.02 11.63 -5.11
N GLY A 49 16.46 10.70 -4.25
CA GLY A 49 16.77 10.97 -2.84
C GLY A 49 17.95 11.92 -2.65
N ASP A 50 19.03 11.71 -3.40
CA ASP A 50 20.22 12.58 -3.41
C ASP A 50 19.87 14.01 -3.87
N GLU A 51 19.08 14.14 -4.94
CA GLU A 51 18.62 15.43 -5.48
C GLU A 51 17.67 16.16 -4.52
N SER A 52 16.88 15.42 -3.74
CA SER A 52 15.89 15.98 -2.83
C SER A 52 16.45 16.27 -1.43
N TYR A 53 17.64 15.75 -1.09
CA TYR A 53 18.20 15.87 0.26
C TYR A 53 18.60 17.31 0.59
N ASP A 54 17.99 17.87 1.63
CA ASP A 54 18.35 19.16 2.19
C ASP A 54 19.40 18.97 3.29
N SER A 55 20.63 19.40 3.03
CA SER A 55 21.74 19.25 3.96
C SER A 55 21.66 20.15 5.21
N GLN A 56 20.83 21.19 5.20
CA GLN A 56 20.59 22.03 6.38
C GLN A 56 19.49 21.42 7.25
N ALA A 57 18.37 21.05 6.64
CA ALA A 57 17.23 20.47 7.34
C ALA A 57 17.41 18.99 7.70
N LYS A 58 18.39 18.31 7.08
CA LYS A 58 18.67 16.88 7.26
C LYS A 58 17.51 15.96 6.87
N LEU A 59 16.68 16.42 5.94
CA LEU A 59 15.51 15.70 5.41
C LEU A 59 15.43 15.90 3.89
N CYS A 60 14.75 14.99 3.21
CA CYS A 60 14.39 15.14 1.81
C CYS A 60 13.23 16.14 1.66
N ARG A 61 13.30 16.98 0.63
CA ARG A 61 12.19 17.82 0.18
C ARG A 61 11.25 16.97 -0.68
N MET A 62 9.94 17.10 -0.48
CA MET A 62 8.97 16.45 -1.35
C MET A 62 9.16 16.91 -2.80
N PRO A 63 9.35 15.98 -3.75
CA PRO A 63 9.42 16.32 -5.17
C PRO A 63 8.09 16.97 -5.59
N THR A 64 8.16 18.04 -6.38
CA THR A 64 6.96 18.70 -6.91
C THR A 64 6.27 17.78 -7.90
N SER A 65 5.04 17.33 -7.62
CA SER A 65 4.17 16.67 -8.61
C SER A 65 3.29 17.69 -9.33
N PRO A 66 2.70 17.35 -10.51
CA PRO A 66 1.69 18.17 -11.17
C PRO A 66 0.56 18.61 -10.24
N GLN A 67 0.07 17.68 -9.41
CA GLN A 67 -1.03 17.95 -8.47
C GLN A 67 -0.61 18.95 -7.38
N TYR A 68 0.62 18.85 -6.85
CA TYR A 68 1.14 19.84 -5.89
C TYR A 68 1.41 21.20 -6.56
N ALA A 69 1.86 21.20 -7.81
CA ALA A 69 2.10 22.41 -8.59
C ALA A 69 0.78 23.14 -8.91
N GLU A 70 -0.27 22.40 -9.31
CA GLU A 70 -1.62 22.93 -9.53
C GLU A 70 -2.26 23.47 -8.24
N ALA A 71 -1.98 22.84 -7.09
CA ALA A 71 -2.45 23.30 -5.79
C ALA A 71 -1.61 24.44 -5.17
N HIS A 72 -0.55 24.91 -5.84
CA HIS A 72 0.41 25.90 -5.33
C HIS A 72 0.97 25.59 -3.92
N LEU A 73 1.04 24.30 -3.58
CA LEU A 73 1.56 23.89 -2.28
C LEU A 73 3.09 23.95 -2.31
N PRO A 74 3.74 24.62 -1.34
CA PRO A 74 5.19 24.67 -1.30
C PRO A 74 5.78 23.27 -1.08
N ALA A 75 6.94 23.01 -1.66
CA ALA A 75 7.73 21.83 -1.32
C ALA A 75 7.96 21.83 0.20
N HIS A 76 7.53 20.76 0.88
CA HIS A 76 7.73 20.58 2.31
C HIS A 76 8.76 19.48 2.57
N LEU A 77 9.39 19.51 3.74
CA LEU A 77 10.33 18.49 4.17
C LEU A 77 9.55 17.24 4.61
N ALA A 78 10.00 16.08 4.15
CA ALA A 78 9.28 14.81 4.27
C ALA A 78 9.91 13.94 5.35
N VAL A 79 9.29 13.84 6.53
CA VAL A 79 9.89 13.11 7.66
C VAL A 79 9.93 11.60 7.41
N ARG A 80 8.81 10.99 7.01
CA ARG A 80 8.72 9.53 6.77
C ARG A 80 9.60 9.09 5.61
N GLU A 81 9.47 9.75 4.48
CA GLU A 81 10.17 9.44 3.25
C GLU A 81 11.70 9.51 3.42
N SER A 82 12.17 10.48 4.21
CA SER A 82 13.60 10.59 4.54
C SER A 82 14.12 9.34 5.23
N SER A 83 13.32 8.69 6.09
CA SER A 83 13.71 7.44 6.73
C SER A 83 13.90 6.30 5.73
N TRP A 84 13.11 6.25 4.65
CA TRP A 84 13.28 5.24 3.59
C TRP A 84 14.53 5.50 2.74
N TYR A 85 14.81 6.77 2.45
CA TYR A 85 16.08 7.15 1.82
C TYR A 85 17.29 6.81 2.70
N ALA A 86 17.18 6.93 4.03
CA ALA A 86 18.23 6.49 4.96
C ALA A 86 18.52 4.99 4.86
N VAL A 87 17.52 4.13 4.62
CA VAL A 87 17.74 2.70 4.32
C VAL A 87 18.58 2.55 3.05
N GLY A 88 18.28 3.33 2.02
CA GLY A 88 19.03 3.29 0.76
C GLY A 88 20.49 3.74 0.91
N LEU A 89 20.73 4.78 1.71
CA LEU A 89 22.10 5.21 2.09
C LEU A 89 22.85 4.10 2.82
N LEU A 90 22.20 3.44 3.78
CA LEU A 90 22.81 2.34 4.51
C LEU A 90 23.11 1.15 3.60
N LEU A 91 22.24 0.82 2.63
CA LEU A 91 22.48 -0.23 1.64
C LEU A 91 23.66 0.13 0.72
N ARG A 92 23.65 1.35 0.15
CA ARG A 92 24.69 1.85 -0.78
C ARG A 92 26.06 1.91 -0.12
N ASP A 93 26.10 2.33 1.14
CA ASP A 93 27.28 2.38 2.00
C ASP A 93 28.50 3.08 1.36
N GLY A 94 28.24 4.13 0.59
CA GLY A 94 29.26 4.97 -0.03
C GLY A 94 29.88 5.96 0.95
N SER A 95 30.89 6.70 0.47
CA SER A 95 31.56 7.73 1.27
C SER A 95 30.56 8.79 1.76
N GLY A 96 30.41 8.91 3.07
CA GLY A 96 29.50 9.87 3.71
C GLY A 96 28.06 9.39 3.90
N ASP A 97 27.67 8.24 3.33
CA ASP A 97 26.30 7.74 3.41
C ASP A 97 25.89 7.40 4.83
N ARG A 98 26.75 6.71 5.59
CA ARG A 98 26.48 6.40 7.02
C ARG A 98 26.25 7.65 7.86
N GLN A 99 27.06 8.68 7.64
CA GLN A 99 26.92 9.96 8.36
C GLN A 99 25.60 10.65 7.98
N ARG A 100 25.26 10.68 6.69
CA ARG A 100 24.00 11.26 6.20
C ARG A 100 22.79 10.50 6.74
N ALA A 101 22.82 9.17 6.68
CA ALA A 101 21.78 8.31 7.23
C ALA A 101 21.58 8.57 8.72
N ALA A 102 22.67 8.65 9.50
CA ALA A 102 22.60 8.96 10.93
C ALA A 102 21.96 10.33 11.21
N GLN A 103 22.30 11.37 10.42
CA GLN A 103 21.70 12.71 10.56
C GLN A 103 20.20 12.72 10.23
N ILE A 104 19.80 11.99 9.19
CA ILE A 104 18.39 11.84 8.82
C ILE A 104 17.63 11.12 9.95
N LEU A 105 18.12 9.96 10.38
CA LEU A 105 17.48 9.15 11.41
C LEU A 105 17.35 9.92 12.74
N ASP A 106 18.38 10.67 13.13
CA ASP A 106 18.32 11.57 14.30
C ASP A 106 17.19 12.59 14.18
N THR A 107 17.06 13.23 13.00
CA THR A 107 16.04 14.24 12.73
C THR A 107 14.64 13.64 12.72
N VAL A 108 14.46 12.45 12.14
CA VAL A 108 13.19 11.72 12.14
C VAL A 108 12.80 11.30 13.57
N LEU A 109 13.73 10.80 14.37
CA LEU A 109 13.49 10.47 15.78
C LEU A 109 13.03 11.69 16.58
N ASN A 110 13.65 12.86 16.35
CA ASN A 110 13.25 14.11 17.01
C ASN A 110 11.86 14.61 16.59
N ALA A 111 11.28 14.07 15.52
CA ALA A 111 9.94 14.37 15.06
C ALA A 111 8.85 13.50 15.72
N GLN A 112 9.22 12.52 16.57
CA GLN A 112 8.25 11.70 17.29
C GLN A 112 7.53 12.51 18.37
N TYR A 113 6.21 12.37 18.44
CA TYR A 113 5.41 12.92 19.52
C TYR A 113 5.57 12.09 20.78
N HIS A 114 5.90 12.74 21.90
CA HIS A 114 5.92 12.14 23.23
C HIS A 114 4.86 12.83 24.10
N GLU A 115 3.60 12.49 23.85
CA GLU A 115 2.42 13.18 24.39
C GLU A 115 1.46 12.18 25.05
N PRO A 116 1.84 11.58 26.21
CA PRO A 116 1.08 10.49 26.82
C PRO A 116 -0.41 10.76 26.96
N GLY A 117 -1.22 9.85 26.41
CA GLY A 117 -2.68 9.92 26.46
C GLY A 117 -3.33 10.79 25.39
N LYS A 118 -2.55 11.39 24.48
CA LYS A 118 -3.10 12.04 23.29
C LYS A 118 -3.29 11.03 22.14
N PRO A 119 -4.27 11.24 21.24
CA PRO A 119 -4.45 10.37 20.07
C PRO A 119 -3.23 10.30 19.12
N TRP A 120 -2.36 11.30 19.14
CA TRP A 120 -1.13 11.35 18.33
C TRP A 120 0.13 10.90 19.09
N ASP A 121 0.01 10.37 20.31
CA ASP A 121 1.16 9.93 21.10
C ASP A 121 1.97 8.84 20.37
N GLY A 122 3.29 8.95 20.32
CA GLY A 122 4.18 8.00 19.65
C GLY A 122 4.17 8.03 18.13
N THR A 123 3.25 8.76 17.46
CA THR A 123 3.36 9.01 16.01
C THR A 123 4.41 10.07 15.71
N PHE A 124 4.61 10.38 14.43
CA PHE A 124 5.64 11.32 13.99
C PHE A 124 5.02 12.52 13.31
N ARG A 125 5.73 13.65 13.35
CA ARG A 125 5.38 14.78 12.52
C ARG A 125 5.52 14.43 11.04
N ARG A 126 4.60 14.95 10.21
CA ARG A 126 4.65 14.82 8.75
C ARG A 126 5.71 15.70 8.11
N THR A 127 5.82 16.91 8.62
CA THR A 127 6.85 17.89 8.28
C THR A 127 7.29 18.61 9.56
N PRO A 128 8.55 19.05 9.69
CA PRO A 128 9.04 19.75 10.89
C PRO A 128 8.25 21.02 11.24
N THR A 129 7.59 21.63 10.25
CA THR A 129 6.85 22.88 10.42
C THR A 129 5.36 22.68 10.67
N GLU A 130 4.87 21.43 10.77
CA GLU A 130 3.45 21.24 11.02
C GLU A 130 3.07 21.70 12.44
N PRO A 131 1.91 22.36 12.59
CA PRO A 131 1.47 22.83 13.89
C PRO A 131 1.19 21.66 14.84
N GLU A 132 1.38 21.91 16.13
CA GLU A 132 0.97 20.96 17.17
C GLU A 132 -0.52 20.63 17.06
N PRO A 133 -0.92 19.35 17.13
CA PRO A 133 -2.32 18.99 17.17
C PRO A 133 -3.01 19.61 18.41
N GLY A 134 -4.09 20.36 18.18
CA GLY A 134 -4.87 20.99 19.24
C GLY A 134 -5.87 20.04 19.92
N THR A 135 -6.69 20.57 20.84
CA THR A 135 -7.72 19.79 21.56
C THR A 135 -8.76 19.15 20.64
N ASN A 136 -9.01 19.74 19.47
CA ASN A 136 -9.96 19.26 18.47
C ASN A 136 -9.24 18.63 17.26
N ALA A 137 -8.06 18.05 17.47
CA ALA A 137 -7.27 17.46 16.41
C ALA A 137 -8.04 16.35 15.68
N GLU A 138 -8.35 16.58 14.41
CA GLU A 138 -8.95 15.59 13.53
C GLU A 138 -7.87 14.62 13.01
N MET A 139 -8.08 13.32 13.22
CA MET A 139 -7.23 12.27 12.67
C MET A 139 -7.12 12.40 11.14
N TRP A 140 -5.95 12.12 10.59
CA TRP A 140 -5.57 12.26 9.17
C TRP A 140 -5.42 13.70 8.66
N ARG A 141 -5.96 14.69 9.38
CA ARG A 141 -5.79 16.11 9.04
C ARG A 141 -4.74 16.79 9.90
N ALA A 142 -4.90 16.72 11.22
CA ALA A 142 -3.98 17.34 12.18
C ALA A 142 -2.73 16.48 12.42
N TYR A 143 -2.87 15.15 12.36
CA TYR A 143 -1.79 14.18 12.51
C TYR A 143 -2.15 12.91 11.75
N ASP A 144 -1.16 12.07 11.48
CA ASP A 144 -1.35 10.75 10.88
C ASP A 144 -0.79 9.67 11.83
N PRO A 145 -1.66 8.85 12.47
CA PRO A 145 -1.18 7.82 13.38
C PRO A 145 -0.53 6.62 12.68
N ASN A 146 -0.75 6.40 11.37
CA ASN A 146 -0.12 5.29 10.63
C ASN A 146 1.40 5.46 10.49
N TRP A 147 1.91 6.65 10.76
CA TRP A 147 3.34 6.94 10.68
C TRP A 147 4.13 6.22 11.78
N ARG A 148 3.47 5.81 12.87
CA ARG A 148 4.02 4.85 13.85
C ARG A 148 4.53 3.60 13.15
N GLU A 149 3.68 2.98 12.32
CA GLU A 149 4.00 1.74 11.64
C GLU A 149 4.98 1.92 10.49
N PHE A 150 4.80 2.95 9.63
CA PHE A 150 5.70 3.17 8.50
C PHE A 150 7.14 3.47 8.94
N ILE A 151 7.32 4.38 9.91
CA ILE A 151 8.66 4.75 10.38
C ILE A 151 9.21 3.66 11.31
N GLY A 152 8.39 3.10 12.19
CA GLY A 152 8.80 2.02 13.08
C GLY A 152 9.31 0.80 12.31
N THR A 153 8.63 0.36 11.25
CA THR A 153 9.09 -0.78 10.43
C THR A 153 10.37 -0.48 9.67
N THR A 154 10.56 0.78 9.25
CA THR A 154 11.81 1.24 8.66
C THR A 154 12.97 1.13 9.65
N PHE A 155 12.77 1.58 10.90
CA PHE A 155 13.75 1.43 11.97
C PHE A 155 14.04 -0.04 12.28
N ALA A 156 13.01 -0.88 12.40
CA ALA A 156 13.16 -2.30 12.64
C ALA A 156 13.97 -3.00 11.55
N LEU A 157 13.76 -2.62 10.28
CA LEU A 157 14.53 -3.14 9.14
C LEU A 157 16.00 -2.74 9.24
N ILE A 158 16.30 -1.47 9.55
CA ILE A 158 17.67 -0.98 9.76
C ILE A 158 18.35 -1.73 10.90
N LEU A 159 17.66 -1.88 12.04
CA LEU A 159 18.17 -2.59 13.22
C LEU A 159 18.44 -4.08 12.94
N THR A 160 17.71 -4.67 11.99
CA THR A 160 17.87 -6.07 11.60
C THR A 160 18.97 -6.26 10.56
N GLU A 161 19.04 -5.40 9.55
CA GLU A 161 19.90 -5.62 8.38
C GLU A 161 21.18 -4.80 8.36
N TYR A 162 21.27 -3.72 9.13
CA TYR A 162 22.45 -2.84 9.15
C TYR A 162 22.86 -2.37 10.57
N PRO A 163 22.79 -3.22 11.62
CA PRO A 163 23.09 -2.78 12.98
C PRO A 163 24.53 -2.28 13.13
N ASP A 164 25.48 -2.76 12.33
CA ASP A 164 26.90 -2.39 12.34
C ASP A 164 27.20 -1.07 11.60
N ARG A 165 26.23 -0.53 10.85
CA ARG A 165 26.39 0.72 10.07
C ARG A 165 25.90 1.97 10.82
N ILE A 166 25.36 1.80 12.01
CA ILE A 166 24.82 2.85 12.87
C ILE A 166 25.40 2.76 14.29
N SER A 167 25.44 3.89 15.00
CA SER A 167 26.02 3.94 16.35
C SER A 167 25.16 3.18 17.37
N PRO A 168 25.74 2.65 18.45
CA PRO A 168 24.99 2.02 19.54
C PRO A 168 23.87 2.91 20.11
N GLU A 169 24.13 4.21 20.22
CA GLU A 169 23.18 5.19 20.76
C GLU A 169 21.99 5.38 19.82
N LEU A 170 22.25 5.48 18.50
CA LEU A 170 21.19 5.59 17.50
C LEU A 170 20.35 4.31 17.43
N ARG A 171 20.98 3.14 17.57
CA ARG A 171 20.26 1.86 17.69
C ARG A 171 19.28 1.87 18.84
N GLN A 172 19.72 2.26 20.03
CA GLN A 172 18.87 2.27 21.21
C GLN A 172 17.68 3.22 21.04
N ARG A 173 17.92 4.44 20.53
CA ARG A 173 16.84 5.40 20.30
C ARG A 173 15.79 4.91 19.31
N MET A 174 16.20 4.17 18.28
CA MET A 174 15.24 3.56 17.34
C MET A 174 14.42 2.43 17.98
N ILE A 175 15.02 1.63 18.87
CA ILE A 175 14.29 0.63 19.66
C ILE A 175 13.27 1.33 20.57
N ASP A 176 13.71 2.35 21.31
CA ASP A 176 12.83 3.12 22.20
C ASP A 176 11.68 3.75 21.42
N ALA A 177 11.94 4.32 20.24
CA ALA A 177 10.92 4.91 19.38
C ALA A 177 9.87 3.89 18.91
N ILE A 178 10.28 2.66 18.59
CA ILE A 178 9.36 1.56 18.25
C ILE A 178 8.48 1.21 19.46
N ASP A 179 9.08 1.06 20.65
CA ASP A 179 8.34 0.79 21.88
C ASP A 179 7.32 1.89 22.18
N TYR A 180 7.69 3.16 22.00
CA TYR A 180 6.78 4.30 22.16
C TYR A 180 5.64 4.28 21.13
N ALA A 181 5.92 3.98 19.87
CA ALA A 181 4.90 3.84 18.83
C ALA A 181 3.88 2.74 19.20
N ILE A 182 4.34 1.55 19.60
CA ILE A 182 3.46 0.46 20.02
C ILE A 182 2.63 0.85 21.24
N ALA A 183 3.24 1.44 22.27
CA ALA A 183 2.53 1.89 23.45
C ALA A 183 1.44 2.93 23.13
N GLY A 184 1.75 3.88 22.23
CA GLY A 184 0.80 4.90 21.76
C GLY A 184 -0.38 4.28 21.01
N GLU A 185 -0.12 3.34 20.11
CA GLU A 185 -1.16 2.63 19.33
C GLU A 185 -2.05 1.77 20.25
N MET A 186 -1.45 1.00 21.17
CA MET A 186 -2.17 0.22 22.19
C MET A 186 -3.07 1.11 23.05
N LYS A 187 -2.56 2.28 23.46
CA LYS A 187 -3.31 3.22 24.30
C LYS A 187 -4.47 3.85 23.54
N GLN A 188 -4.26 4.20 22.27
CA GLN A 188 -5.29 4.76 21.42
C GLN A 188 -6.37 3.73 21.07
N GLY A 189 -5.98 2.47 20.84
CA GLY A 189 -6.89 1.37 20.56
C GLY A 189 -7.71 1.55 19.27
N ARG A 190 -7.17 2.29 18.28
CA ARG A 190 -7.88 2.59 17.03
C ARG A 190 -7.78 1.48 15.99
N LEU A 191 -6.72 0.66 16.03
CA LEU A 191 -6.37 -0.22 14.92
C LEU A 191 -7.26 -1.46 14.94
N ALA A 192 -7.76 -1.84 13.76
CA ALA A 192 -8.47 -3.09 13.55
C ALA A 192 -7.58 -4.07 12.78
N PRO A 193 -7.64 -5.39 13.06
CA PRO A 193 -6.95 -6.40 12.26
C PRO A 193 -7.34 -6.43 10.78
N THR A 194 -8.51 -5.89 10.43
CA THR A 194 -8.99 -5.74 9.05
C THR A 194 -8.37 -4.55 8.32
N TYR A 195 -7.61 -3.68 9.00
CA TYR A 195 -6.89 -2.54 8.40
C TYR A 195 -5.56 -2.97 7.73
N THR A 196 -5.52 -4.21 7.22
CA THR A 196 -4.63 -4.70 6.15
C THR A 196 -3.17 -4.24 6.33
N ASN A 197 -2.63 -3.34 5.49
CA ASN A 197 -1.22 -2.92 5.55
C ASN A 197 -0.76 -2.44 6.92
N ILE A 198 -1.52 -1.56 7.59
CA ILE A 198 -1.15 -1.04 8.91
C ILE A 198 -1.24 -2.16 9.95
N SER A 199 -2.24 -3.04 9.85
CA SER A 199 -2.35 -4.21 10.73
C SER A 199 -1.16 -5.16 10.60
N LEU A 200 -0.69 -5.40 9.38
CA LEU A 200 0.47 -6.25 9.09
C LEU A 200 1.75 -5.63 9.67
N MET A 201 1.99 -4.34 9.39
CA MET A 201 3.16 -3.62 9.92
C MET A 201 3.15 -3.56 11.46
N TYR A 202 1.99 -3.27 12.05
CA TYR A 202 1.81 -3.23 13.50
C TYR A 202 2.05 -4.61 14.15
N GLY A 203 1.50 -5.69 13.57
CA GLY A 203 1.71 -7.04 14.07
C GLY A 203 3.19 -7.46 14.08
N PHE A 204 3.97 -6.98 13.12
CA PHE A 204 5.43 -7.16 13.12
C PHE A 204 6.14 -6.29 14.15
N LEU A 205 5.79 -5.01 14.26
CA LEU A 205 6.41 -4.13 15.23
C LEU A 205 6.11 -4.53 16.67
N TRP A 206 4.92 -5.07 16.94
CA TRP A 206 4.58 -5.55 18.27
C TRP A 206 5.43 -6.77 18.66
N ASP A 207 5.64 -7.70 17.74
CA ASP A 207 6.58 -8.83 17.91
C ASP A 207 8.01 -8.35 18.12
N PHE A 208 8.43 -7.37 17.30
CA PHE A 208 9.75 -6.75 17.43
C PHE A 208 9.93 -6.11 18.80
N ALA A 209 8.99 -5.31 19.28
CA ALA A 209 9.08 -4.68 20.60
C ALA A 209 9.07 -5.72 21.74
N ALA A 210 8.25 -6.77 21.63
CA ALA A 210 8.20 -7.85 22.61
C ALA A 210 9.58 -8.52 22.78
N VAL A 211 10.29 -8.77 21.67
CA VAL A 211 11.58 -9.48 21.68
C VAL A 211 12.78 -8.53 21.79
N ARG A 212 12.90 -7.53 20.92
CA ARG A 212 14.03 -6.59 20.84
C ARG A 212 13.94 -5.42 21.80
N GLY A 213 12.73 -4.93 22.07
CA GLY A 213 12.46 -3.92 23.10
C GLY A 213 12.51 -4.49 24.53
N GLY A 214 12.62 -5.83 24.67
CA GLY A 214 12.65 -6.49 25.96
C GLY A 214 11.33 -6.36 26.73
N LYS A 215 10.20 -6.48 26.02
CA LYS A 215 8.83 -6.38 26.55
C LYS A 215 8.12 -7.75 26.54
N PRO A 216 8.58 -8.76 27.30
CA PRO A 216 7.98 -10.10 27.27
C PRO A 216 6.48 -10.10 27.60
N GLU A 217 6.01 -9.11 28.37
CA GLU A 217 4.59 -8.89 28.69
C GLU A 217 3.71 -8.49 27.48
N TRP A 218 4.31 -8.21 26.33
CA TRP A 218 3.60 -7.90 25.08
C TRP A 218 3.46 -9.11 24.15
N THR A 219 4.19 -10.21 24.43
CA THR A 219 4.25 -11.39 23.56
C THR A 219 2.87 -11.98 23.26
N ALA A 220 2.04 -12.19 24.29
CA ALA A 220 0.74 -12.81 24.13
C ALA A 220 -0.22 -11.97 23.27
N GLN A 221 -0.22 -10.65 23.46
CA GLN A 221 -1.04 -9.74 22.66
C GLN A 221 -0.56 -9.66 21.21
N ALA A 222 0.76 -9.65 20.98
CA ALA A 222 1.32 -9.67 19.63
C ALA A 222 0.95 -10.96 18.88
N GLU A 223 1.08 -12.12 19.53
CA GLU A 223 0.69 -13.42 18.96
C GLU A 223 -0.82 -13.50 18.67
N GLN A 224 -1.65 -12.95 19.57
CA GLN A 224 -3.09 -12.88 19.37
C GLN A 224 -3.46 -11.98 18.19
N TRP A 225 -2.81 -10.82 18.06
CA TRP A 225 -3.00 -9.91 16.92
C TRP A 225 -2.67 -10.61 15.60
N GLN A 226 -1.48 -11.21 15.52
CA GLN A 226 -1.04 -11.94 14.32
C GLN A 226 -1.97 -13.09 13.95
N THR A 227 -2.46 -13.83 14.96
CA THR A 227 -3.42 -14.92 14.75
C THR A 227 -4.74 -14.38 14.23
N THR A 228 -5.26 -13.30 14.81
CA THR A 228 -6.53 -12.70 14.38
C THR A 228 -6.44 -12.16 12.94
N THR A 229 -5.36 -11.45 12.61
CA THR A 229 -5.13 -10.95 11.24
C THR A 229 -5.06 -12.10 10.23
N TYR A 230 -4.32 -13.17 10.55
CA TYR A 230 -4.22 -14.35 9.68
C TYR A 230 -5.56 -15.07 9.52
N ASP A 231 -6.29 -15.29 10.62
CA ASP A 231 -7.57 -16.00 10.59
C ASP A 231 -8.62 -15.23 9.78
N LEU A 232 -8.64 -13.90 9.89
CA LEU A 232 -9.50 -13.04 9.06
C LEU A 232 -9.15 -13.14 7.57
N TYR A 233 -7.86 -13.11 7.22
CA TYR A 233 -7.43 -13.31 5.84
C TYR A 233 -7.88 -14.68 5.31
N LYS A 234 -7.69 -15.76 6.09
CA LYS A 234 -8.00 -17.13 5.69
C LYS A 234 -9.49 -17.43 5.51
N GLN A 235 -10.39 -16.55 5.96
CA GLN A 235 -11.83 -16.70 5.69
C GLN A 235 -12.11 -16.70 4.18
N HIS A 236 -11.35 -15.91 3.41
CA HIS A 236 -11.56 -15.76 1.97
C HIS A 236 -10.28 -15.79 1.13
N ASP A 237 -9.11 -16.00 1.76
CA ASP A 237 -7.79 -15.81 1.15
C ASP A 237 -7.65 -14.42 0.49
N ALA A 238 -8.21 -13.42 1.16
CA ALA A 238 -8.27 -12.03 0.70
C ALA A 238 -8.17 -11.07 1.88
N PHE A 239 -7.54 -9.91 1.66
CA PHE A 239 -7.54 -8.83 2.62
C PHE A 239 -8.81 -7.98 2.50
N TRP A 240 -9.22 -7.40 3.62
CA TRP A 240 -10.43 -6.57 3.71
C TRP A 240 -10.31 -5.27 2.92
N GLU A 241 -9.13 -4.64 2.92
CA GLU A 241 -8.81 -3.56 1.97
C GLU A 241 -8.34 -4.24 0.68
N TYR A 242 -9.29 -4.57 -0.18
CA TYR A 242 -9.06 -5.40 -1.36
C TYR A 242 -8.56 -4.59 -2.56
N ASN A 243 -7.44 -5.04 -3.11
CA ASN A 243 -6.84 -4.59 -4.37
C ASN A 243 -6.52 -3.09 -4.43
N SER A 244 -5.24 -2.78 -4.52
CA SER A 244 -4.74 -1.43 -4.70
C SER A 244 -3.40 -1.46 -5.40
N PRO A 245 -3.19 -0.72 -6.50
CA PRO A 245 -1.87 -0.62 -7.11
C PRO A 245 -0.79 -0.11 -6.13
N THR A 246 -1.16 0.74 -5.17
CA THR A 246 -0.23 1.23 -4.15
C THR A 246 -0.29 0.35 -2.90
N TYR A 247 -1.45 0.19 -2.27
CA TYR A 247 -1.51 -0.43 -0.94
C TYR A 247 -1.30 -1.94 -0.95
N SER A 248 -1.65 -2.67 -2.01
CA SER A 248 -1.26 -4.08 -2.10
C SER A 248 0.25 -4.25 -2.17
N GLY A 249 1.00 -3.28 -2.70
CA GLY A 249 2.46 -3.26 -2.60
C GLY A 249 2.97 -3.03 -1.18
N VAL A 250 2.25 -2.24 -0.37
CA VAL A 250 2.56 -2.03 1.05
C VAL A 250 2.20 -3.28 1.88
N ASP A 251 1.15 -4.01 1.52
CA ASP A 251 0.82 -5.29 2.12
C ASP A 251 1.93 -6.31 1.91
N ILE A 252 2.45 -6.43 0.68
CA ILE A 252 3.62 -7.28 0.39
C ILE A 252 4.82 -6.87 1.25
N TYR A 253 5.05 -5.58 1.49
CA TYR A 253 6.10 -5.14 2.42
C TYR A 253 5.87 -5.61 3.84
N GLY A 254 4.66 -5.44 4.39
CA GLY A 254 4.30 -5.97 5.71
C GLY A 254 4.49 -7.48 5.81
N LEU A 255 4.10 -8.22 4.77
CA LEU A 255 4.22 -9.68 4.70
C LEU A 255 5.66 -10.15 4.54
N ALA A 256 6.49 -9.44 3.77
CA ALA A 256 7.90 -9.74 3.61
C ALA A 256 8.66 -9.54 4.94
N LEU A 257 8.28 -8.54 5.75
CA LEU A 257 8.77 -8.39 7.13
C LEU A 257 8.38 -9.61 7.98
N TRP A 258 7.15 -10.10 7.90
CA TRP A 258 6.74 -11.30 8.63
C TRP A 258 7.53 -12.53 8.19
N ARG A 259 7.64 -12.74 6.87
CA ARG A 259 8.33 -13.87 6.25
C ARG A 259 9.81 -13.96 6.67
N ASP A 260 10.55 -12.87 6.56
CA ASP A 260 12.00 -12.88 6.73
C ASP A 260 12.45 -12.44 8.13
N ASN A 261 11.66 -11.62 8.83
CA ASN A 261 12.08 -10.96 10.06
C ASN A 261 11.15 -11.25 11.26
N GLY A 262 10.04 -11.98 11.09
CA GLY A 262 9.20 -12.41 12.22
C GLY A 262 9.97 -13.29 13.20
N PHE A 263 9.79 -13.11 14.51
CA PHE A 263 10.61 -13.79 15.51
C PHE A 263 10.17 -15.24 15.74
N THR A 264 8.89 -15.57 15.51
CA THR A 264 8.38 -16.94 15.63
C THR A 264 8.35 -17.67 14.28
N PRO A 265 8.61 -18.99 14.24
CA PRO A 265 8.43 -19.80 13.03
C PRO A 265 7.00 -19.72 12.46
N LEU A 266 6.00 -19.58 13.33
CA LEU A 266 4.60 -19.49 12.92
C LEU A 266 4.30 -18.18 12.19
N MET A 267 4.81 -17.04 12.69
CA MET A 267 4.66 -15.75 12.02
C MET A 267 5.32 -15.76 10.64
N ARG A 268 6.53 -16.31 10.52
CA ARG A 268 7.23 -16.45 9.23
C ARG A 268 6.43 -17.27 8.22
N LYS A 269 5.92 -18.43 8.66
CA LYS A 269 5.06 -19.29 7.83
C LYS A 269 3.78 -18.58 7.38
N ARG A 270 3.11 -17.86 8.29
CA ARG A 270 1.88 -17.10 7.97
C ARG A 270 2.17 -15.96 6.99
N GLY A 271 3.29 -15.25 7.18
CA GLY A 271 3.76 -14.23 6.25
C GLY A 271 3.99 -14.79 4.85
N GLU A 272 4.72 -15.91 4.74
CA GLU A 272 4.97 -16.60 3.47
C GLU A 272 3.68 -17.04 2.76
N GLU A 273 2.73 -17.63 3.49
CA GLU A 273 1.45 -18.09 2.92
C GLU A 273 0.59 -16.93 2.42
N MET A 274 0.41 -15.88 3.23
CA MET A 274 -0.37 -14.70 2.86
C MET A 274 0.29 -13.93 1.71
N GLU A 275 1.63 -13.80 1.69
CA GLU A 275 2.36 -13.13 0.62
C GLU A 275 2.17 -13.86 -0.71
N ALA A 276 2.33 -15.19 -0.71
CA ALA A 276 2.12 -16.01 -1.89
C ALA A 276 0.67 -15.94 -2.40
N GLY A 277 -0.30 -15.87 -1.49
CA GLY A 277 -1.72 -15.67 -1.83
C GLY A 277 -1.99 -14.31 -2.47
N LEU A 278 -1.46 -13.23 -1.89
CA LEU A 278 -1.60 -11.88 -2.44
C LEU A 278 -0.95 -11.75 -3.81
N TRP A 279 0.26 -12.31 -3.99
CA TRP A 279 0.92 -12.33 -5.30
C TRP A 279 0.07 -12.98 -6.39
N ARG A 280 -0.57 -14.13 -6.08
CA ARG A 280 -1.48 -14.81 -7.02
C ARG A 280 -2.74 -14.00 -7.30
N ALA A 281 -3.34 -13.41 -6.26
CA ALA A 281 -4.53 -12.58 -6.41
C ALA A 281 -4.26 -11.34 -7.29
N THR A 282 -3.11 -10.67 -7.10
CA THR A 282 -2.68 -9.57 -7.96
C THR A 282 -2.40 -10.05 -9.38
N ALA A 283 -1.75 -11.20 -9.54
CA ALA A 283 -1.46 -11.78 -10.86
C ALA A 283 -2.74 -12.16 -11.64
N ASP A 284 -3.79 -12.59 -10.96
CA ASP A 284 -5.11 -12.85 -11.57
C ASP A 284 -5.78 -11.57 -12.07
N LEU A 285 -5.45 -10.41 -11.52
CA LEU A 285 -5.98 -9.10 -11.92
C LEU A 285 -5.03 -8.34 -12.87
N TYR A 286 -3.84 -8.86 -13.14
CA TYR A 286 -2.84 -8.17 -13.95
C TYR A 286 -2.97 -8.51 -15.43
N ASN A 287 -2.92 -7.47 -16.28
CA ASN A 287 -2.79 -7.64 -17.73
C ASN A 287 -1.41 -7.14 -18.19
N ALA A 288 -0.54 -8.09 -18.57
CA ALA A 288 0.81 -7.81 -19.04
C ALA A 288 0.86 -7.00 -20.35
N SER A 289 -0.17 -7.08 -21.20
CA SER A 289 -0.24 -6.29 -22.45
C SER A 289 -0.55 -4.82 -22.16
N LEU A 290 -1.42 -4.56 -21.18
CA LEU A 290 -1.78 -3.21 -20.75
C LEU A 290 -0.82 -2.64 -19.69
N ARG A 291 0.06 -3.49 -19.13
CA ARG A 291 0.91 -3.16 -17.97
C ARG A 291 0.09 -2.51 -16.84
N ASN A 292 -1.05 -3.11 -16.50
CA ASN A 292 -1.98 -2.55 -15.53
C ASN A 292 -2.72 -3.64 -14.75
N ILE A 293 -3.15 -3.29 -13.52
CA ILE A 293 -3.99 -4.14 -12.68
C ILE A 293 -5.45 -3.70 -12.88
N SER A 294 -6.34 -4.64 -13.14
CA SER A 294 -7.79 -4.40 -13.19
C SER A 294 -8.31 -4.05 -11.80
N GLY A 295 -9.28 -3.14 -11.74
CA GLY A 295 -10.11 -3.00 -10.54
C GLY A 295 -11.09 -4.17 -10.36
N PRO A 296 -12.02 -4.09 -9.39
CA PRO A 296 -12.29 -2.91 -8.56
C PRO A 296 -11.16 -2.62 -7.57
N PHE A 297 -11.13 -1.40 -7.04
CA PHE A 297 -10.12 -0.99 -6.05
C PHE A 297 -10.78 -0.46 -4.80
N ASP A 298 -10.42 -1.00 -3.64
CA ASP A 298 -10.76 -0.35 -2.37
C ASP A 298 -10.09 0.99 -2.21
N ARG A 299 -8.87 1.10 -2.77
CA ARG A 299 -8.05 2.29 -2.75
C ARG A 299 -7.22 2.40 -4.02
N ALA A 300 -7.37 3.47 -4.78
CA ALA A 300 -6.38 3.82 -5.79
C ALA A 300 -6.21 5.34 -5.94
N TYR A 301 -4.97 5.74 -6.22
CA TYR A 301 -4.61 7.12 -6.58
C TYR A 301 -4.75 7.38 -8.09
N GLY A 302 -4.65 6.33 -8.90
CA GLY A 302 -4.72 6.43 -10.36
C GLY A 302 -5.23 5.15 -11.00
N MET A 303 -5.65 5.29 -12.25
CA MET A 303 -6.19 4.20 -13.08
C MET A 303 -5.19 3.66 -14.09
N ASP A 304 -4.08 4.36 -14.33
CA ASP A 304 -3.02 3.98 -15.26
C ASP A 304 -1.70 3.86 -14.49
N MET A 305 -1.28 2.63 -14.17
CA MET A 305 -0.02 2.40 -13.46
C MET A 305 1.22 2.88 -14.22
N GLN A 306 1.11 3.21 -15.52
CA GLN A 306 2.20 3.78 -16.30
C GLN A 306 2.31 5.30 -16.17
N SER A 307 1.35 5.96 -15.49
CA SER A 307 1.33 7.42 -15.33
C SER A 307 1.78 7.91 -13.95
N TYR A 308 1.99 7.03 -12.98
CA TYR A 308 2.38 7.39 -11.62
C TYR A 308 3.21 6.28 -10.95
N VAL A 309 3.85 6.59 -9.83
CA VAL A 309 4.60 5.60 -9.05
C VAL A 309 3.66 4.85 -8.11
N SER A 310 3.50 3.55 -8.33
CA SER A 310 2.74 2.67 -7.43
C SER A 310 3.69 1.69 -6.74
N VAL A 311 3.46 1.38 -5.46
CA VAL A 311 4.36 0.46 -4.72
C VAL A 311 4.31 -0.95 -5.30
N MET A 312 3.16 -1.44 -5.79
CA MET A 312 3.12 -2.72 -6.51
C MET A 312 3.93 -2.65 -7.82
N GLY A 313 3.88 -1.52 -8.53
CA GLY A 313 4.72 -1.29 -9.71
C GLY A 313 6.22 -1.33 -9.39
N LEU A 314 6.64 -0.82 -8.23
CA LEU A 314 8.03 -0.92 -7.77
C LEU A 314 8.45 -2.36 -7.48
N TRP A 315 7.61 -3.16 -6.83
CA TRP A 315 7.89 -4.59 -6.65
C TRP A 315 7.99 -5.31 -7.99
N LEU A 316 7.04 -5.07 -8.91
CA LEU A 316 7.09 -5.70 -10.23
C LEU A 316 8.29 -5.23 -11.06
N ARG A 317 8.78 -4.01 -10.84
CA ARG A 317 10.01 -3.50 -11.48
C ARG A 317 11.29 -4.21 -11.02
N THR A 318 11.27 -4.96 -9.90
CA THR A 318 12.43 -5.77 -9.48
C THR A 318 12.57 -7.07 -10.27
N ILE A 319 11.48 -7.56 -10.88
CA ILE A 319 11.46 -8.79 -11.68
C ILE A 319 11.25 -8.54 -13.18
N LEU A 320 10.55 -7.46 -13.54
CA LEU A 320 10.33 -7.02 -14.92
C LEU A 320 11.29 -5.87 -15.26
N ASP A 321 11.74 -5.81 -16.51
CA ASP A 321 12.50 -4.66 -17.00
C ASP A 321 11.59 -3.40 -17.15
N SER A 322 12.18 -2.26 -17.51
CA SER A 322 11.46 -1.00 -17.67
C SER A 322 10.36 -1.02 -18.73
N ASP A 323 10.52 -1.85 -19.75
CA ASP A 323 9.61 -1.89 -20.90
C ASP A 323 8.36 -2.73 -20.62
N HIS A 324 8.42 -3.60 -19.60
CA HIS A 324 7.35 -4.50 -19.21
C HIS A 324 6.72 -4.18 -17.84
N ALA A 325 7.42 -3.53 -16.91
CA ALA A 325 6.89 -3.25 -15.57
C ALA A 325 5.72 -2.24 -15.58
N PRO A 326 4.68 -2.38 -14.75
CA PRO A 326 3.58 -1.40 -14.69
C PRO A 326 3.98 -0.16 -13.89
N LEU A 327 4.83 0.67 -14.48
CA LEU A 327 5.42 1.84 -13.87
C LEU A 327 5.77 2.90 -14.92
N CYS A 328 5.72 4.16 -14.54
CA CYS A 328 6.16 5.27 -15.37
C CYS A 328 7.66 5.22 -15.69
N ASN A 329 8.09 5.91 -16.74
CA ASN A 329 9.51 6.04 -17.13
C ASN A 329 10.31 7.07 -16.30
N PHE A 330 9.70 7.62 -15.24
CA PHE A 330 10.28 8.64 -14.37
C PHE A 330 10.69 9.96 -15.04
N ASP A 331 10.27 10.21 -16.28
CA ASP A 331 10.44 11.49 -16.96
C ASP A 331 9.51 12.54 -16.33
N PRO A 332 10.02 13.65 -15.76
CA PRO A 332 9.19 14.66 -15.14
C PRO A 332 8.21 15.33 -16.13
N PRO A 333 7.00 15.68 -15.69
CA PRO A 333 6.53 15.53 -14.32
C PRO A 333 6.01 14.11 -14.03
N VAL A 334 6.44 13.55 -12.91
CA VAL A 334 6.02 12.23 -12.43
C VAL A 334 5.04 12.42 -11.28
N ASP A 335 3.97 11.64 -11.26
CA ASP A 335 3.01 11.67 -10.16
C ASP A 335 3.31 10.62 -9.10
N HIS A 336 2.93 10.89 -7.85
CA HIS A 336 3.17 10.02 -6.70
C HIS A 336 4.65 9.62 -6.46
N VAL A 337 5.61 10.44 -6.91
CA VAL A 337 7.07 10.23 -6.77
C VAL A 337 7.54 9.78 -5.39
N PRO A 338 7.03 10.31 -4.26
CA PRO A 338 7.50 9.89 -2.93
C PRO A 338 7.46 8.37 -2.70
N ASP A 339 6.55 7.64 -3.36
CA ASP A 339 6.48 6.19 -3.28
C ASP A 339 7.74 5.51 -3.87
N LEU A 340 8.48 6.17 -4.77
CA LEU A 340 9.76 5.66 -5.32
C LEU A 340 10.79 5.42 -4.22
N TRP A 341 10.77 6.21 -3.14
CA TRP A 341 11.66 6.02 -2.00
C TRP A 341 11.32 4.79 -1.17
N PHE A 342 10.27 4.05 -1.52
CA PHE A 342 10.00 2.72 -0.98
C PHE A 342 10.92 1.64 -1.58
N ALA A 343 11.52 1.89 -2.76
CA ALA A 343 12.37 0.91 -3.45
C ALA A 343 13.55 0.37 -2.61
N PRO A 344 14.28 1.17 -1.79
CA PRO A 344 15.26 0.64 -0.84
C PRO A 344 14.71 -0.44 0.09
N LEU A 345 13.50 -0.28 0.63
CA LEU A 345 12.87 -1.28 1.51
C LEU A 345 12.63 -2.59 0.75
N ILE A 346 12.10 -2.47 -0.47
CA ILE A 346 11.79 -3.59 -1.37
C ILE A 346 13.04 -4.42 -1.66
N VAL A 347 14.15 -3.77 -2.06
CA VAL A 347 15.36 -4.49 -2.44
C VAL A 347 16.10 -5.10 -1.26
N VAL A 348 15.93 -4.56 -0.04
CA VAL A 348 16.45 -5.19 1.19
C VAL A 348 15.70 -6.47 1.51
N LEU A 349 14.36 -6.46 1.38
CA LEU A 349 13.54 -7.62 1.72
C LEU A 349 13.56 -8.71 0.66
N ASP A 350 13.97 -8.38 -0.57
CA ASP A 350 13.96 -9.29 -1.72
C ASP A 350 12.54 -9.73 -2.14
N THR A 351 12.35 -9.86 -3.46
CA THR A 351 11.04 -10.12 -4.07
C THR A 351 10.84 -11.63 -4.25
N LYS A 352 9.89 -12.23 -3.52
CA LYS A 352 9.59 -13.67 -3.63
C LYS A 352 8.18 -13.89 -4.16
N ILE A 353 8.10 -14.07 -5.48
CA ILE A 353 6.84 -14.31 -6.19
C ILE A 353 6.74 -15.79 -6.53
N PRO A 354 5.60 -16.46 -6.29
CA PRO A 354 5.39 -17.83 -6.74
C PRO A 354 5.59 -17.98 -8.26
N PRO A 355 6.22 -19.06 -8.77
CA PRO A 355 6.48 -19.22 -10.20
C PRO A 355 5.24 -19.12 -11.10
N ASP A 356 4.10 -19.60 -10.60
CA ASP A 356 2.82 -19.52 -11.31
C ASP A 356 2.28 -18.08 -11.44
N ALA A 357 2.56 -17.22 -10.47
CA ALA A 357 2.23 -15.80 -10.53
C ALA A 357 3.22 -15.03 -11.42
N ILE A 358 4.53 -15.34 -11.38
CA ILE A 358 5.55 -14.75 -12.28
C ILE A 358 5.12 -14.93 -13.74
N ALA A 359 4.67 -16.13 -14.12
CA ALA A 359 4.25 -16.43 -15.49
C ALA A 359 3.15 -15.46 -15.99
N LYS A 360 2.20 -15.09 -15.14
CA LYS A 360 1.10 -14.16 -15.46
C LYS A 360 1.55 -12.69 -15.50
N PHE A 361 2.53 -12.31 -14.68
CA PHE A 361 3.15 -10.99 -14.77
C PHE A 361 3.97 -10.81 -16.04
N SER A 362 4.64 -11.86 -16.51
CA SER A 362 5.42 -11.81 -17.75
C SER A 362 4.57 -11.98 -19.02
N HIS A 363 3.43 -12.68 -18.92
CA HIS A 363 2.60 -12.98 -20.08
C HIS A 363 1.11 -12.99 -19.72
N PHE A 364 0.29 -12.31 -20.52
CA PHE A 364 -1.16 -12.34 -20.36
C PHE A 364 -1.70 -13.74 -20.70
N PRO A 365 -2.33 -14.47 -19.75
CA PRO A 365 -2.69 -15.87 -19.94
C PRO A 365 -3.89 -16.10 -20.88
N GLY A 366 -4.50 -15.03 -21.40
CA GLY A 366 -5.70 -15.06 -22.22
C GLY A 366 -6.95 -14.61 -21.44
N PRO A 367 -8.09 -14.44 -22.12
CA PRO A 367 -9.28 -13.87 -21.50
C PRO A 367 -9.83 -14.73 -20.36
N HIS A 368 -10.14 -14.11 -19.21
CA HIS A 368 -10.64 -14.82 -18.04
C HIS A 368 -11.46 -13.92 -17.11
N ARG A 369 -12.24 -14.57 -16.24
CA ARG A 369 -13.01 -13.91 -15.18
C ARG A 369 -12.33 -14.08 -13.84
N VAL A 370 -12.28 -13.02 -13.05
CA VAL A 370 -11.97 -13.06 -11.62
C VAL A 370 -13.26 -12.95 -10.82
N HIS A 371 -13.39 -13.78 -9.80
CA HIS A 371 -14.46 -13.71 -8.80
C HIS A 371 -13.86 -14.03 -7.44
N ARG A 372 -13.81 -13.03 -6.55
CA ARG A 372 -13.11 -13.11 -5.27
C ARG A 372 -14.00 -12.61 -4.13
N PRO A 373 -14.48 -13.51 -3.26
CA PRO A 373 -15.05 -13.11 -1.98
C PRO A 373 -13.99 -12.34 -1.17
N ILE A 374 -14.41 -11.23 -0.55
CA ILE A 374 -13.56 -10.37 0.29
C ILE A 374 -14.02 -10.46 1.74
N ALA A 375 -15.34 -10.43 1.94
CA ALA A 375 -16.05 -10.61 3.20
C ALA A 375 -17.45 -11.18 2.89
N ASP A 376 -18.24 -11.53 3.91
CA ASP A 376 -19.57 -12.17 3.76
C ASP A 376 -20.48 -11.55 2.68
N GLN A 377 -20.49 -10.21 2.55
CA GLN A 377 -21.31 -9.49 1.56
C GLN A 377 -20.49 -8.80 0.46
N ARG A 378 -19.15 -8.88 0.52
CA ARG A 378 -18.26 -8.16 -0.38
C ARG A 378 -17.59 -9.11 -1.36
N VAL A 379 -17.74 -8.84 -2.65
CA VAL A 379 -17.17 -9.67 -3.72
C VAL A 379 -16.60 -8.78 -4.81
N ALA A 380 -15.31 -8.93 -5.10
CA ALA A 380 -14.71 -8.35 -6.28
C ALA A 380 -14.87 -9.27 -7.48
N THR A 381 -15.22 -8.68 -8.62
CA THR A 381 -15.32 -9.38 -9.90
C THR A 381 -14.62 -8.57 -10.97
N ALA A 382 -14.00 -9.26 -11.92
CA ALA A 382 -13.38 -8.62 -13.07
C ALA A 382 -13.46 -9.50 -14.30
N TRP A 383 -13.42 -8.88 -15.47
CA TRP A 383 -13.13 -9.56 -16.73
C TRP A 383 -11.86 -8.96 -17.31
N LEU A 384 -10.94 -9.85 -17.66
CA LEU A 384 -9.71 -9.48 -18.33
C LEU A 384 -9.76 -10.01 -19.76
N ASP A 385 -9.65 -9.11 -20.73
CA ASP A 385 -9.39 -9.44 -22.13
C ASP A 385 -8.03 -8.84 -22.54
N LYS A 386 -7.53 -9.16 -23.73
CA LYS A 386 -6.20 -8.76 -24.20
C LYS A 386 -5.99 -7.25 -24.12
N ASP A 387 -6.95 -6.48 -24.63
CA ASP A 387 -6.81 -5.03 -24.82
C ASP A 387 -7.80 -4.20 -23.98
N VAL A 388 -8.64 -4.86 -23.17
CA VAL A 388 -9.59 -4.20 -22.26
C VAL A 388 -9.76 -5.04 -20.99
N ILE A 389 -9.69 -4.39 -19.83
CA ILE A 389 -9.94 -5.01 -18.52
C ILE A 389 -10.92 -4.13 -17.74
N TYR A 390 -11.78 -4.75 -16.94
CA TYR A 390 -12.79 -4.03 -16.18
C TYR A 390 -13.27 -4.79 -14.96
N GLY A 391 -13.66 -4.03 -13.93
CA GLY A 391 -13.99 -4.55 -12.62
C GLY A 391 -15.29 -3.99 -12.04
N GLY A 392 -15.88 -4.78 -11.15
CA GLY A 392 -17.07 -4.46 -10.36
C GLY A 392 -16.94 -5.02 -8.94
N GLU A 393 -17.25 -4.21 -7.92
CA GLU A 393 -17.38 -4.69 -6.54
C GLU A 393 -18.83 -4.71 -6.05
N ILE A 394 -19.28 -5.88 -5.59
CA ILE A 394 -20.52 -6.06 -4.83
C ILE A 394 -20.20 -5.72 -3.37
N THR A 395 -20.97 -4.83 -2.76
CA THR A 395 -20.75 -4.38 -1.36
C THR A 395 -21.90 -4.73 -0.43
N GLY A 396 -23.00 -5.28 -0.95
CA GLY A 396 -24.27 -5.40 -0.24
C GLY A 396 -24.93 -4.03 -0.04
N HIS A 397 -24.72 -3.09 -0.98
CA HIS A 397 -25.13 -1.69 -0.86
C HIS A 397 -24.67 -1.03 0.45
N SER A 398 -23.45 -1.34 0.90
CA SER A 398 -22.90 -0.82 2.18
C SER A 398 -21.92 0.33 2.01
N ARG A 399 -21.42 0.56 0.79
CA ARG A 399 -20.41 1.60 0.51
C ARG A 399 -20.83 2.46 -0.67
N ASP A 400 -20.62 3.76 -0.53
CA ASP A 400 -20.84 4.79 -1.53
C ASP A 400 -19.51 5.34 -2.07
N VAL A 401 -19.60 6.20 -3.08
CA VAL A 401 -18.45 6.90 -3.66
C VAL A 401 -18.75 8.39 -3.68
N ASP A 402 -17.86 9.17 -3.07
CA ASP A 402 -17.87 10.63 -3.12
C ASP A 402 -16.63 11.19 -3.82
N ALA A 403 -16.59 12.52 -3.99
CA ALA A 403 -15.53 13.22 -4.71
C ALA A 403 -14.14 13.13 -4.05
N ARG A 404 -14.03 12.64 -2.81
CA ARG A 404 -12.77 12.46 -2.08
C ARG A 404 -12.42 10.99 -1.86
N SER A 405 -13.27 10.09 -2.33
CA SER A 405 -13.14 8.66 -2.13
C SER A 405 -11.95 8.10 -2.91
N GLN A 406 -11.23 7.17 -2.28
CA GLN A 406 -10.25 6.32 -2.98
C GLN A 406 -10.87 4.98 -3.43
N PHE A 407 -12.14 4.74 -3.08
CA PHE A 407 -12.87 3.53 -3.45
C PHE A 407 -13.43 3.66 -4.87
N HIS A 408 -12.99 2.76 -5.75
CA HIS A 408 -13.39 2.69 -7.16
C HIS A 408 -14.03 1.33 -7.46
N PRO A 409 -15.34 1.17 -7.16
CA PRO A 409 -16.04 -0.10 -7.31
C PRO A 409 -16.34 -0.46 -8.77
N VAL A 410 -16.23 0.50 -9.70
CA VAL A 410 -16.41 0.27 -11.13
C VAL A 410 -15.28 0.93 -11.91
N THR A 411 -14.55 0.11 -12.65
CA THR A 411 -13.40 0.56 -13.42
C THR A 411 -13.36 -0.12 -14.80
N VAL A 412 -12.89 0.60 -15.80
CA VAL A 412 -12.54 0.06 -17.12
C VAL A 412 -11.20 0.66 -17.53
N GLN A 413 -10.32 -0.14 -18.11
CA GLN A 413 -9.04 0.29 -18.67
C GLN A 413 -8.84 -0.42 -20.02
N TRP A 414 -8.36 0.31 -21.03
CA TRP A 414 -8.10 -0.27 -22.36
C TRP A 414 -6.92 0.42 -23.04
N GLN A 415 -6.37 -0.22 -24.08
CA GLN A 415 -5.36 0.41 -24.92
C GLN A 415 -6.02 1.32 -25.97
N ALA A 416 -5.81 2.64 -25.86
CA ALA A 416 -6.25 3.59 -26.86
C ALA A 416 -5.40 3.48 -28.15
N PRO A 417 -5.86 4.00 -29.31
CA PRO A 417 -5.16 3.85 -30.60
C PRO A 417 -3.72 4.40 -30.63
N ASN A 418 -3.37 5.33 -29.73
CA ASN A 418 -2.02 5.87 -29.61
C ASN A 418 -1.12 5.08 -28.65
N GLY A 419 -1.59 3.92 -28.16
CA GLY A 419 -0.87 3.05 -27.23
C GLY A 419 -1.00 3.44 -25.75
N LYS A 420 -1.56 4.61 -25.41
CA LYS A 420 -1.80 5.01 -24.01
C LYS A 420 -2.99 4.26 -23.42
N ILE A 421 -3.04 4.17 -22.09
CA ILE A 421 -4.19 3.63 -21.39
C ILE A 421 -5.32 4.66 -21.38
N GLY A 422 -6.46 4.29 -21.95
CA GLY A 422 -7.74 4.93 -21.66
C GLY A 422 -8.37 4.30 -20.43
N TRP A 423 -9.12 5.07 -19.66
CA TRP A 423 -9.83 4.55 -18.49
C TRP A 423 -11.18 5.22 -18.23
N ILE A 424 -12.06 4.46 -17.57
CA ILE A 424 -13.35 4.89 -17.03
C ILE A 424 -13.35 4.59 -15.55
N GLN A 425 -13.78 5.56 -14.76
CA GLN A 425 -13.82 5.48 -13.31
C GLN A 425 -15.17 6.01 -12.83
N LEU A 426 -15.88 5.24 -12.00
CA LEU A 426 -17.01 5.77 -11.25
C LEU A 426 -16.51 6.73 -10.16
N THR A 427 -16.96 7.98 -10.19
CA THR A 427 -16.46 9.05 -9.29
C THR A 427 -17.50 9.52 -8.28
N ARG A 428 -18.76 9.15 -8.47
CA ARG A 428 -19.83 9.42 -7.51
C ARG A 428 -20.94 8.39 -7.64
N CYS A 429 -21.40 7.86 -6.52
CA CYS A 429 -22.54 6.96 -6.46
C CYS A 429 -23.05 6.85 -5.02
N PRO A 430 -24.37 6.74 -4.76
CA PRO A 430 -24.89 6.26 -3.49
C PRO A 430 -24.43 4.80 -3.22
N PRO A 431 -24.84 4.15 -2.12
CA PRO A 431 -24.43 2.79 -1.87
C PRO A 431 -24.69 1.84 -3.05
N ILE A 432 -23.67 1.07 -3.42
CA ILE A 432 -23.58 0.40 -4.73
C ILE A 432 -23.29 -1.09 -4.62
N ASP A 433 -23.85 -1.85 -5.56
CA ASP A 433 -23.33 -3.14 -5.99
C ASP A 433 -22.96 -3.09 -7.46
N ALA A 434 -21.76 -3.55 -7.80
CA ALA A 434 -21.31 -3.71 -9.18
C ALA A 434 -20.71 -5.09 -9.40
N SER A 435 -20.97 -5.69 -10.56
CA SER A 435 -20.38 -6.97 -10.95
C SER A 435 -19.93 -6.94 -12.40
N ALA A 436 -18.81 -7.61 -12.69
CA ALA A 436 -18.19 -7.68 -14.00
C ALA A 436 -18.03 -9.13 -14.46
N ASP A 437 -18.40 -9.38 -15.71
CA ASP A 437 -18.13 -10.62 -16.43
C ASP A 437 -17.94 -10.35 -17.94
N LYS A 438 -17.85 -11.38 -18.77
CA LYS A 438 -17.66 -11.25 -20.21
C LYS A 438 -18.72 -10.37 -20.91
N SER A 439 -19.94 -10.28 -20.39
CA SER A 439 -21.03 -9.48 -20.98
C SER A 439 -20.92 -7.99 -20.67
N GLY A 440 -20.12 -7.63 -19.65
CA GLY A 440 -19.88 -6.26 -19.25
C GLY A 440 -19.96 -6.08 -17.73
N ILE A 441 -20.31 -4.87 -17.31
CA ILE A 441 -20.52 -4.50 -15.90
C ILE A 441 -22.00 -4.29 -15.67
N THR A 442 -22.56 -4.90 -14.62
CA THR A 442 -23.89 -4.59 -14.10
C THR A 442 -23.76 -3.81 -12.80
N ILE A 443 -24.45 -2.68 -12.71
CA ILE A 443 -24.46 -1.75 -11.58
C ILE A 443 -25.88 -1.66 -11.02
N SER A 444 -26.01 -1.74 -9.70
CA SER A 444 -27.22 -1.47 -8.95
C SER A 444 -26.93 -0.45 -7.86
N ALA A 445 -27.64 0.67 -7.90
CA ALA A 445 -27.53 1.80 -6.99
C ALA A 445 -28.86 2.54 -6.98
N ALA A 446 -29.20 3.26 -5.92
CA ALA A 446 -30.46 4.03 -5.85
C ALA A 446 -30.18 5.54 -5.82
N GLY A 447 -30.04 6.15 -7.00
CA GLY A 447 -29.79 7.59 -7.11
C GLY A 447 -28.87 7.97 -8.27
N ASP A 448 -28.16 9.08 -8.10
CA ASP A 448 -27.31 9.65 -9.14
C ASP A 448 -25.95 8.94 -9.21
N VAL A 449 -25.48 8.66 -10.41
CA VAL A 449 -24.13 8.13 -10.64
C VAL A 449 -23.35 9.00 -11.60
N SER A 450 -22.05 9.12 -11.36
CA SER A 450 -21.14 9.88 -12.22
C SER A 450 -19.90 9.06 -12.55
N PHE A 451 -19.44 9.20 -13.78
CA PHE A 451 -18.20 8.60 -14.25
C PHE A 451 -17.28 9.68 -14.81
N ARG A 452 -15.99 9.48 -14.61
CA ARG A 452 -14.93 10.19 -15.31
C ARG A 452 -14.34 9.31 -16.39
N LEU A 453 -14.25 9.88 -17.59
CA LEU A 453 -13.71 9.24 -18.78
C LEU A 453 -12.40 9.94 -19.14
N SER A 454 -11.32 9.17 -19.29
CA SER A 454 -10.03 9.66 -19.75
C SER A 454 -9.57 8.86 -20.95
N ALA A 455 -9.39 9.54 -22.07
CA ALA A 455 -8.76 8.99 -23.25
C ALA A 455 -8.20 10.14 -24.10
N PRO A 456 -7.21 9.88 -24.96
CA PRO A 456 -6.66 10.90 -25.86
C PRO A 456 -7.75 11.51 -26.76
N ASN A 457 -7.96 12.82 -26.67
CA ASN A 457 -9.00 13.55 -27.43
C ASN A 457 -10.44 13.14 -27.12
N VAL A 458 -10.73 12.66 -25.91
CA VAL A 458 -12.11 12.42 -25.46
C VAL A 458 -12.91 13.74 -25.50
N ALA A 459 -14.12 13.70 -26.09
CA ALA A 459 -14.96 14.89 -26.24
C ALA A 459 -16.44 14.58 -25.98
N SER A 460 -17.16 15.57 -25.43
CA SER A 460 -18.59 15.43 -25.10
C SER A 460 -19.48 15.11 -26.30
N ALA A 461 -19.12 15.56 -27.52
CA ALA A 461 -19.86 15.25 -28.74
C ALA A 461 -19.87 13.75 -29.11
N GLN A 462 -19.03 12.94 -28.47
CA GLN A 462 -18.89 11.50 -28.74
C GLN A 462 -19.64 10.63 -27.74
N VAL A 463 -20.31 11.24 -26.75
CA VAL A 463 -21.05 10.52 -25.71
C VAL A 463 -22.52 10.91 -25.71
N THR A 464 -23.36 9.92 -25.47
CA THR A 464 -24.81 10.01 -25.35
C THR A 464 -25.24 9.15 -24.17
N GLY A 465 -26.51 9.27 -23.76
CA GLY A 465 -27.02 8.52 -22.61
C GLY A 465 -26.92 7.00 -22.79
N ASP A 466 -26.99 6.49 -24.02
CA ASP A 466 -26.98 5.07 -24.35
C ASP A 466 -25.66 4.56 -24.97
N GLN A 467 -24.71 5.46 -25.29
CA GLN A 467 -23.43 5.07 -25.86
C GLN A 467 -22.31 6.08 -25.60
N TRP A 468 -21.14 5.61 -25.19
CA TRP A 468 -19.89 6.36 -25.16
C TRP A 468 -18.96 5.88 -26.27
N SER A 469 -18.69 6.72 -27.26
CA SER A 469 -17.81 6.40 -28.39
C SER A 469 -16.41 6.95 -28.12
N LEU A 470 -15.59 6.17 -27.40
CA LEU A 470 -14.28 6.58 -26.95
C LEU A 470 -13.19 6.15 -27.94
N PRO A 471 -12.03 6.83 -27.98
CA PRO A 471 -10.88 6.40 -28.77
C PRO A 471 -10.49 4.94 -28.48
N GLY A 472 -10.78 4.04 -29.42
CA GLY A 472 -10.46 2.61 -29.30
C GLY A 472 -11.45 1.76 -28.48
N LEU A 473 -12.54 2.35 -27.97
CA LEU A 473 -13.53 1.63 -27.17
C LEU A 473 -14.94 2.21 -27.37
N ILE A 474 -15.92 1.35 -27.66
CA ILE A 474 -17.34 1.70 -27.59
C ILE A 474 -17.90 1.11 -26.30
N VAL A 475 -18.56 1.94 -25.50
CA VAL A 475 -19.31 1.49 -24.32
C VAL A 475 -20.78 1.68 -24.60
N ARG A 476 -21.55 0.59 -24.69
CA ARG A 476 -23.01 0.63 -24.77
C ARG A 476 -23.56 0.70 -23.36
N VAL A 477 -24.42 1.69 -23.11
CA VAL A 477 -25.03 1.93 -21.80
C VAL A 477 -26.52 1.61 -21.89
N LYS A 478 -26.98 0.74 -21.00
CA LYS A 478 -28.41 0.54 -20.77
C LYS A 478 -28.71 0.91 -19.33
N SER A 479 -29.55 1.91 -19.14
CA SER A 479 -29.93 2.41 -17.81
C SER A 479 -31.38 2.85 -17.80
N ASP A 480 -31.98 2.85 -16.61
CA ASP A 480 -33.28 3.44 -16.29
C ASP A 480 -33.19 4.90 -15.81
N ALA A 481 -32.04 5.56 -16.00
CA ALA A 481 -31.83 6.96 -15.63
C ALA A 481 -32.92 7.88 -16.19
N HIS A 482 -33.32 8.87 -15.39
CA HIS A 482 -34.28 9.89 -15.82
C HIS A 482 -33.66 10.92 -16.76
N SER A 483 -32.35 11.17 -16.62
CA SER A 483 -31.61 12.09 -17.48
C SER A 483 -30.12 11.75 -17.53
N PHE A 484 -29.46 12.28 -18.55
CA PHE A 484 -28.04 12.16 -18.82
C PHE A 484 -27.45 13.55 -19.09
N THR A 485 -26.26 13.81 -18.54
CA THR A 485 -25.46 14.99 -18.87
C THR A 485 -24.01 14.59 -19.09
N SER A 486 -23.27 15.42 -19.85
CA SER A 486 -21.83 15.27 -20.06
C SER A 486 -21.16 16.64 -20.04
N ALA A 487 -20.02 16.76 -19.36
CA ALA A 487 -19.28 18.00 -19.22
C ALA A 487 -17.77 17.77 -19.39
N GLN A 488 -17.12 18.61 -20.20
CA GLN A 488 -15.67 18.57 -20.37
C GLN A 488 -14.97 19.23 -19.17
N HIS A 489 -14.01 18.54 -18.57
CA HIS A 489 -13.20 19.00 -17.45
C HIS A 489 -11.71 18.79 -17.76
N GLY A 490 -11.09 19.76 -18.44
CA GLY A 490 -9.70 19.67 -18.88
C GLY A 490 -9.50 18.44 -19.80
N PRO A 491 -8.55 17.53 -19.48
CA PRO A 491 -8.31 16.32 -20.27
C PRO A 491 -9.37 15.22 -20.05
N PHE A 492 -10.31 15.44 -19.13
CA PHE A 492 -11.34 14.47 -18.74
C PHE A 492 -12.71 14.88 -19.27
N LEU A 493 -13.56 13.88 -19.46
CA LEU A 493 -14.98 14.05 -19.72
C LEU A 493 -15.76 13.40 -18.57
N ASP A 494 -16.55 14.18 -17.85
CA ASP A 494 -17.43 13.67 -16.81
C ASP A 494 -18.83 13.44 -17.38
N VAL A 495 -19.43 12.29 -17.07
CA VAL A 495 -20.80 11.95 -17.44
C VAL A 495 -21.62 11.65 -16.20
N GLU A 496 -22.87 12.08 -16.17
CA GLU A 496 -23.77 11.90 -15.04
C GLU A 496 -25.12 11.34 -15.48
N TYR A 497 -25.62 10.37 -14.72
CA TYR A 497 -26.92 9.74 -14.88
C TYR A 497 -27.74 9.95 -13.62
N LYS A 498 -28.95 10.49 -13.77
CA LYS A 498 -29.81 10.86 -12.64
C LYS A 498 -30.82 9.77 -12.30
N GLY A 499 -30.91 9.43 -11.01
CA GLY A 499 -31.97 8.56 -10.47
C GLY A 499 -31.99 7.14 -11.05
N ILE A 500 -30.84 6.49 -11.20
CA ILE A 500 -30.80 5.09 -11.65
C ILE A 500 -31.26 4.15 -10.54
N THR A 501 -31.82 2.99 -10.93
CA THR A 501 -31.86 1.77 -10.08
C THR A 501 -30.96 0.67 -10.64
N ARG A 502 -30.73 0.69 -11.96
CA ARG A 502 -29.89 -0.28 -12.66
C ARG A 502 -29.19 0.34 -13.86
N MET A 503 -27.93 -0.05 -14.07
CA MET A 503 -27.17 0.29 -15.25
C MET A 503 -26.33 -0.90 -15.71
N THR A 504 -26.18 -1.09 -17.01
CA THR A 504 -25.20 -2.03 -17.57
C THR A 504 -24.31 -1.33 -18.57
N LEU A 505 -23.01 -1.60 -18.48
CA LEU A 505 -21.98 -1.13 -19.40
C LEU A 505 -21.44 -2.33 -20.18
N THR A 506 -21.60 -2.34 -21.50
CA THR A 506 -21.04 -3.38 -22.37
C THR A 506 -19.94 -2.79 -23.25
N MET A 507 -18.75 -3.37 -23.17
CA MET A 507 -17.56 -2.93 -23.88
C MET A 507 -17.50 -3.64 -25.24
N ALA A 508 -17.29 -2.88 -26.31
CA ALA A 508 -17.11 -3.38 -27.67
C ALA A 508 -15.99 -2.62 -28.38
N ARG A 509 -15.31 -3.27 -29.33
CA ARG A 509 -14.33 -2.55 -30.16
C ARG A 509 -15.03 -1.81 -31.30
N PRO A 510 -14.45 -0.70 -31.79
CA PRO A 510 -14.94 -0.08 -33.02
C PRO A 510 -14.92 -1.08 -34.19
N GLY A 511 -16.07 -1.40 -34.76
CA GLY A 511 -16.22 -2.33 -35.89
C GLY A 511 -16.70 -3.74 -35.53
N GLU A 512 -16.87 -4.03 -34.22
CA GLU A 512 -17.67 -5.16 -33.70
C GLU A 512 -19.11 -4.71 -33.41
#